data_AF-A0AAV9CDG0-F1
#
_entry.id   AF-A0AAV9CDG0-F1
#
_cell.length_a   1.000
_cell.length_b   1.000
_cell.length_c   1.000
_cell.angle_alpha   90.00
_cell.angle_beta   90.00
_cell.angle_gamma   90.00
#
_symmetry.space_group_name_H-M   'P 1'
#
loop_
_entity.id
_entity.type
_entity.pdbx_description
1 polymer ?
#
loop_
_entity_poly.entity_id
_entity_poly.type
_entity_poly.pdbx_seq_one_letter_code
_entity_poly.pdbx_strand_id
1 'polypeptide(L)'
;MAAAAAAAAEMHRLWLWWRRKGREYRVGAAWTAAFLFALAITVGFWLDGGDDHRRPIGGPILVGLTLLRNAKQRRAVCLDGGSPGYHLQKGFGSGSNKWVLHIEGGGWCNTIESCSSRKMTQLGSSNYMDAQFFSGILSDDRAQNPDFFNWNKVKIRYCDGGSLSGNAEINQNGTILFFRGKYIWEALMDELLSAGLVHAKQALLSGCSAGGLATLIHCDDFRELLPKGVVAKCLVDAGFFLDIKDISGKSTIQSFYSDVVNLQGIAKNLNKDCISKVDPSQCFFPQKIVKYINTPVFIVHTATTFGRYKTF
;
A
#
# COMPACT_ATOMS: atom_id res chain seq x y z
N MET A 1 72.67 -38.41 38.32
CA MET A 1 71.34 -37.74 38.36
C MET A 1 71.25 -36.46 37.51
N ALA A 2 72.36 -35.80 37.12
CA ALA A 2 72.31 -34.56 36.33
C ALA A 2 71.98 -34.75 34.81
N ALA A 3 72.41 -35.85 34.18
CA ALA A 3 72.22 -36.06 32.74
C ALA A 3 70.76 -36.37 32.34
N ALA A 4 69.99 -37.03 33.19
CA ALA A 4 68.59 -37.38 32.93
C ALA A 4 67.64 -36.16 33.00
N ALA A 5 67.96 -35.18 33.85
CA ALA A 5 67.19 -33.94 33.97
C ALA A 5 67.36 -33.01 32.75
N ALA A 6 68.57 -32.99 32.16
CA ALA A 6 68.85 -32.21 30.96
C ALA A 6 68.09 -32.73 29.73
N ALA A 7 68.08 -34.05 29.52
CA ALA A 7 67.36 -34.69 28.41
C ALA A 7 65.83 -34.49 28.50
N ALA A 8 65.25 -34.54 29.70
CA ALA A 8 63.83 -34.29 29.91
C ALA A 8 63.43 -32.83 29.62
N ALA A 9 64.29 -31.87 29.97
CA ALA A 9 64.06 -30.45 29.67
C ALA A 9 64.12 -30.16 28.16
N GLU A 10 65.00 -30.84 27.43
CA GLU A 10 65.16 -30.70 25.99
C GLU A 10 63.99 -31.33 25.21
N MET A 11 63.51 -32.50 25.64
CA MET A 11 62.28 -33.10 25.10
C MET A 11 61.04 -32.25 25.37
N HIS A 12 60.94 -31.62 26.54
CA HIS A 12 59.82 -30.73 26.86
C HIS A 12 59.82 -29.46 25.98
N ARG A 13 61.01 -28.89 25.70
CA ARG A 13 61.16 -27.76 24.76
C ARG A 13 60.78 -28.15 23.33
N LEU A 14 61.20 -29.31 22.85
CA LEU A 14 60.84 -29.83 21.53
C LEU A 14 59.32 -30.07 21.41
N TRP A 15 58.69 -30.61 22.44
CA TRP A 15 57.25 -30.82 22.47
C TRP A 15 56.47 -29.51 22.45
N LEU A 16 56.87 -28.51 23.24
CA LEU A 16 56.26 -27.18 23.22
C LEU A 16 56.45 -26.48 21.86
N TRP A 17 57.62 -26.62 21.24
CA TRP A 17 57.88 -26.08 19.90
C TRP A 17 56.99 -26.72 18.84
N TRP A 18 56.84 -28.05 18.86
CA TRP A 18 55.92 -28.78 17.98
C TRP A 18 54.46 -28.37 18.19
N ARG A 19 54.03 -28.17 19.44
CA ARG A 19 52.68 -27.74 19.78
C ARG A 19 52.39 -26.31 19.30
N ARG A 20 53.38 -25.43 19.37
CA ARG A 20 53.30 -24.04 18.90
C ARG A 20 53.25 -23.96 17.37
N LYS A 21 54.14 -24.68 16.67
CA LYS A 21 54.08 -24.81 15.21
C LYS A 21 52.77 -25.44 14.75
N GLY A 22 52.30 -26.51 15.39
CA GLY A 22 51.02 -27.14 15.06
C GLY A 22 49.81 -26.20 15.23
N ARG A 23 49.85 -25.28 16.19
CA ARG A 23 48.82 -24.24 16.36
C ARG A 23 48.91 -23.17 15.26
N GLU A 24 50.12 -22.73 14.88
CA GLU A 24 50.32 -21.79 13.78
C GLU A 24 49.89 -22.36 12.42
N TYR A 25 50.18 -23.63 12.13
CA TYR A 25 49.68 -24.30 10.92
C TYR A 25 48.16 -24.44 10.91
N ARG A 26 47.53 -24.76 12.05
CA ARG A 26 46.06 -24.84 12.15
C ARG A 26 45.38 -23.48 11.99
N VAL A 27 45.97 -22.43 12.54
CA VAL A 27 45.49 -21.05 12.36
C VAL A 27 45.67 -20.61 10.92
N GLY A 28 46.83 -20.86 10.31
CA GLY A 28 47.08 -20.59 8.88
C GLY A 28 46.11 -21.33 7.96
N ALA A 29 45.86 -22.62 8.21
CA ALA A 29 44.91 -23.43 7.45
C ALA A 29 43.46 -22.92 7.59
N ALA A 30 43.06 -22.47 8.78
CA ALA A 30 41.75 -21.88 9.02
C ALA A 30 41.58 -20.54 8.28
N TRP A 31 42.61 -19.69 8.25
CA TRP A 31 42.58 -18.43 7.49
C TRP A 31 42.52 -18.67 5.98
N THR A 32 43.26 -19.66 5.46
CA THR A 32 43.17 -20.03 4.04
C THR A 32 41.79 -20.59 3.67
N ALA A 33 41.18 -21.41 4.54
CA ALA A 33 39.84 -21.94 4.31
C ALA A 33 38.78 -20.83 4.35
N ALA A 34 38.86 -19.90 5.30
CA ALA A 34 37.95 -18.76 5.39
C ALA A 34 38.09 -17.82 4.17
N PHE A 35 39.32 -17.60 3.69
CA PHE A 35 39.57 -16.78 2.50
C PHE A 35 39.04 -17.44 1.22
N LEU A 36 39.24 -18.75 1.06
CA LEU A 36 38.69 -19.50 -0.07
C LEU A 36 37.16 -19.56 -0.04
N PHE A 37 36.55 -19.64 1.15
CA PHE A 37 35.10 -19.59 1.31
C PHE A 37 34.52 -18.20 0.99
N ALA A 38 35.17 -17.13 1.47
CA ALA A 38 34.79 -15.76 1.12
C ALA A 38 34.94 -15.49 -0.38
N LEU A 39 36.04 -15.98 -1.00
CA LEU A 39 36.24 -15.88 -2.45
C LEU A 39 35.15 -16.63 -3.21
N ALA A 40 34.79 -17.85 -2.79
CA ALA A 40 33.70 -18.62 -3.39
C ALA A 40 32.33 -17.93 -3.26
N ILE A 41 32.06 -17.23 -2.16
CA ILE A 41 30.84 -16.41 -2.01
C ILE A 41 30.88 -15.21 -2.96
N THR A 42 32.00 -14.50 -3.06
CA THR A 42 32.11 -13.34 -3.96
C THR A 42 32.05 -13.75 -5.43
N VAL A 43 32.65 -14.88 -5.81
CA VAL A 43 32.56 -15.44 -7.17
C VAL A 43 31.17 -15.98 -7.42
N GLY A 44 30.51 -16.59 -6.42
CA GLY A 44 29.09 -16.96 -6.49
C GLY A 44 28.18 -15.76 -6.73
N PHE A 45 28.38 -14.66 -6.02
CA PHE A 45 27.65 -13.40 -6.22
C PHE A 45 27.91 -12.75 -7.59
N TRP A 46 29.11 -12.91 -8.14
CA TRP A 46 29.48 -12.40 -9.46
C TRP A 46 28.98 -13.31 -10.61
N LEU A 47 28.93 -14.63 -10.40
CA LEU A 47 28.39 -15.59 -11.37
C LEU A 47 26.86 -15.65 -11.36
N ASP A 48 26.22 -15.25 -10.24
CA ASP A 48 24.75 -15.05 -10.12
C ASP A 48 24.31 -13.64 -10.55
N GLY A 49 25.27 -12.79 -10.96
CA GLY A 49 25.04 -11.45 -11.55
C GLY A 49 24.72 -11.49 -13.06
N GLY A 50 24.48 -12.69 -13.61
CA GLY A 50 23.95 -12.86 -14.95
C GLY A 50 22.44 -12.68 -14.94
N ASP A 51 22.00 -11.54 -15.45
CA ASP A 51 20.61 -11.17 -15.71
C ASP A 51 19.90 -12.22 -16.60
N ASP A 52 19.40 -13.32 -16.00
CA ASP A 52 18.49 -14.25 -16.66
C ASP A 52 17.08 -13.66 -16.62
N HIS A 53 16.84 -12.67 -17.47
CA HIS A 53 15.51 -12.19 -17.85
C HIS A 53 14.73 -13.22 -18.70
N ARG A 54 14.87 -14.52 -18.41
CA ARG A 54 13.88 -15.53 -18.82
C ARG A 54 12.76 -15.54 -17.80
N ARG A 55 11.83 -14.59 -17.97
CA ARG A 55 10.51 -14.65 -17.33
C ARG A 55 9.91 -16.04 -17.56
N PRO A 56 9.46 -16.75 -16.51
CA PRO A 56 8.64 -17.94 -16.69
C PRO A 56 7.41 -17.54 -17.52
N ILE A 57 7.17 -18.26 -18.60
CA ILE A 57 5.95 -18.11 -19.39
C ILE A 57 4.79 -18.58 -18.53
N GLY A 58 3.88 -17.65 -18.21
CA GLY A 58 2.44 -17.92 -18.13
C GLY A 58 1.87 -18.31 -16.77
N GLY A 59 1.83 -17.36 -15.82
CA GLY A 59 0.93 -17.43 -14.66
C GLY A 59 0.74 -16.04 -14.05
N PRO A 60 -0.46 -15.70 -13.52
CA PRO A 60 -0.68 -14.41 -12.88
C PRO A 60 0.24 -14.28 -11.65
N ILE A 61 0.92 -13.13 -11.52
CA ILE A 61 1.84 -12.89 -10.41
C ILE A 61 1.05 -12.62 -9.14
N LEU A 62 1.30 -13.40 -8.10
CA LEU A 62 0.75 -13.16 -6.77
C LEU A 62 1.55 -12.03 -6.10
N VAL A 63 0.91 -10.88 -5.88
CA VAL A 63 1.54 -9.69 -5.30
C VAL A 63 1.33 -9.67 -3.79
N GLY A 64 2.43 -9.77 -3.03
CA GLY A 64 2.42 -9.79 -1.56
C GLY A 64 1.85 -8.52 -0.94
N LEU A 65 1.28 -8.65 0.26
CA LEU A 65 0.83 -7.53 1.08
C LEU A 65 2.00 -6.89 1.80
N THR A 66 2.13 -5.57 1.70
CA THR A 66 3.06 -4.76 2.49
C THR A 66 2.28 -3.98 3.52
N LEU A 67 2.56 -4.19 4.81
CA LEU A 67 1.98 -3.43 5.91
C LEU A 67 2.84 -2.22 6.25
N LEU A 68 2.18 -1.10 6.54
CA LEU A 68 2.86 0.12 6.99
C LEU A 68 3.48 -0.10 8.38
N ARG A 69 4.81 -0.05 8.47
CA ARG A 69 5.56 -0.39 9.70
C ARG A 69 5.34 0.60 10.84
N ASN A 70 5.21 1.89 10.53
CA ASN A 70 5.08 2.97 11.53
C ASN A 70 3.64 3.50 11.67
N ALA A 71 2.66 2.66 11.35
CA ALA A 71 1.23 2.99 11.33
C ALA A 71 0.75 3.65 12.64
N LYS A 72 1.04 3.04 13.79
CA LYS A 72 0.59 3.52 15.10
C LYS A 72 1.22 4.86 15.47
N GLN A 73 2.53 5.03 15.25
CA GLN A 73 3.22 6.31 15.51
C GLN A 73 2.63 7.44 14.67
N ARG A 74 2.18 7.12 13.45
CA ARG A 74 1.53 8.06 12.53
C ARG A 74 0.02 8.16 12.69
N ARG A 75 -0.58 7.46 13.67
CA ARG A 75 -2.04 7.36 13.88
C ARG A 75 -2.80 6.82 12.66
N ALA A 76 -2.10 6.21 11.72
CA ALA A 76 -2.59 5.69 10.46
C ALA A 76 -2.93 4.21 10.63
N VAL A 77 -4.06 3.90 11.25
CA VAL A 77 -4.48 2.52 11.59
C VAL A 77 -5.85 2.19 11.01
N CYS A 78 -6.08 0.93 10.65
CA CYS A 78 -7.39 0.44 10.21
C CYS A 78 -8.45 0.55 11.33
N LEU A 79 -9.72 0.26 11.02
CA LEU A 79 -10.82 0.27 11.99
C LEU A 79 -10.50 -0.54 13.26
N ASP A 80 -9.71 -1.60 13.14
CA ASP A 80 -9.29 -2.44 14.26
C ASP A 80 -8.11 -1.93 15.09
N GLY A 81 -7.39 -0.92 14.60
CA GLY A 81 -6.13 -0.44 15.18
C GLY A 81 -4.87 -1.11 14.61
N GLY A 82 -5.04 -2.02 13.64
CA GLY A 82 -3.96 -2.65 12.88
C GLY A 82 -3.35 -1.73 11.83
N SER A 83 -2.20 -2.14 11.28
CA SER A 83 -1.52 -1.36 10.23
C SER A 83 -2.26 -1.47 8.90
N PRO A 84 -2.50 -0.36 8.17
CA PRO A 84 -2.96 -0.42 6.79
C PRO A 84 -1.89 -1.06 5.90
N GLY A 85 -2.31 -1.50 4.72
CA GLY A 85 -1.41 -2.13 3.76
C GLY A 85 -1.71 -1.81 2.32
N TYR A 86 -0.76 -2.18 1.47
CA TYR A 86 -0.84 -2.04 0.03
C TYR A 86 -0.08 -3.19 -0.65
N HIS A 87 -0.38 -3.41 -1.93
CA HIS A 87 0.37 -4.30 -2.80
C HIS A 87 1.14 -3.45 -3.80
N LEU A 88 2.39 -3.81 -4.11
CA LEU A 88 3.22 -3.11 -5.08
C LEU A 88 3.87 -4.10 -6.05
N GLN A 89 3.61 -3.92 -7.34
CA GLN A 89 4.31 -4.58 -8.42
C GLN A 89 5.13 -3.53 -9.18
N LYS A 90 6.45 -3.72 -9.28
CA LYS A 90 7.34 -2.79 -9.99
C LYS A 90 7.11 -2.83 -11.49
N GLY A 91 7.15 -1.66 -12.12
CA GLY A 91 7.10 -1.50 -13.56
C GLY A 91 8.40 -1.91 -14.23
N PHE A 92 8.38 -2.03 -15.56
CA PHE A 92 9.53 -2.44 -16.35
C PHE A 92 9.60 -1.69 -17.69
N GLY A 93 10.79 -1.67 -18.29
CA GLY A 93 11.05 -0.97 -19.55
C GLY A 93 10.62 0.50 -19.50
N SER A 94 9.87 0.93 -20.51
CA SER A 94 9.37 2.31 -20.64
C SER A 94 8.33 2.73 -19.60
N GLY A 95 7.77 1.79 -18.82
CA GLY A 95 6.81 2.05 -17.75
C GLY A 95 7.43 2.13 -16.35
N SER A 96 8.73 1.89 -16.22
CA SER A 96 9.45 1.88 -14.92
C SER A 96 9.38 3.20 -14.13
N ASN A 97 9.14 4.34 -14.79
CA ASN A 97 8.93 5.64 -14.17
C ASN A 97 7.48 6.13 -14.26
N LYS A 98 6.53 5.22 -14.48
CA LYS A 98 5.11 5.52 -14.55
C LYS A 98 4.36 4.72 -13.49
N TRP A 99 3.29 5.29 -12.95
CA TRP A 99 2.63 4.75 -11.76
C TRP A 99 1.12 4.74 -11.90
N VAL A 100 0.51 3.61 -11.54
CA VAL A 100 -0.94 3.51 -11.29
C VAL A 100 -1.13 3.13 -9.83
N LEU A 101 -1.81 3.99 -9.08
CA LEU A 101 -2.25 3.73 -7.72
C LEU A 101 -3.76 3.49 -7.77
N HIS A 102 -4.21 2.31 -7.36
CA HIS A 102 -5.62 1.94 -7.37
C HIS A 102 -6.14 1.69 -5.95
N ILE A 103 -7.15 2.47 -5.55
CA ILE A 103 -7.80 2.37 -4.23
C ILE A 103 -8.91 1.33 -4.31
N GLU A 104 -8.82 0.31 -3.45
CA GLU A 104 -9.83 -0.73 -3.30
C GLU A 104 -11.20 -0.16 -2.89
N GLY A 105 -12.27 -0.76 -3.42
CA GLY A 105 -13.65 -0.44 -3.05
C GLY A 105 -14.17 -1.27 -1.87
N GLY A 106 -15.48 -1.25 -1.65
CA GLY A 106 -16.13 -2.08 -0.61
C GLY A 106 -17.16 -1.36 0.25
N GLY A 107 -17.78 -0.29 -0.24
CA GLY A 107 -18.80 0.47 0.49
C GLY A 107 -18.28 1.18 1.74
N TRP A 108 -19.19 1.54 2.64
CA TRP A 108 -18.90 2.27 3.87
C TRP A 108 -19.62 1.62 5.06
N CYS A 109 -19.33 2.07 6.27
CA CYS A 109 -20.12 1.77 7.46
C CYS A 109 -20.54 3.10 8.11
N ASN A 110 -21.79 3.17 8.58
CA ASN A 110 -22.40 4.43 9.04
C ASN A 110 -22.98 4.35 10.45
N THR A 111 -22.83 3.21 11.13
CA THR A 111 -23.20 3.03 12.54
C THR A 111 -22.08 2.30 13.28
N ILE A 112 -22.11 2.36 14.61
CA ILE A 112 -21.13 1.66 15.45
C ILE A 112 -21.21 0.16 15.23
N GLU A 113 -22.41 -0.40 15.10
CA GLU A 113 -22.64 -1.82 14.86
C GLU A 113 -22.09 -2.24 13.50
N SER A 114 -22.47 -1.53 12.43
CA SER A 114 -21.99 -1.85 11.09
C SER A 114 -20.47 -1.71 10.95
N CYS A 115 -19.87 -0.70 11.58
CA CYS A 115 -18.42 -0.53 11.60
C CYS A 115 -17.71 -1.58 12.47
N SER A 116 -18.32 -2.01 13.58
CA SER A 116 -17.79 -3.08 14.43
C SER A 116 -17.81 -4.43 13.71
N SER A 117 -18.86 -4.74 12.97
CA SER A 117 -18.88 -5.93 12.10
C SER A 117 -17.82 -5.83 11.00
N ARG A 118 -17.70 -4.64 10.37
CA ARG A 118 -16.72 -4.41 9.30
C ARG A 118 -15.26 -4.56 9.76
N LYS A 119 -14.96 -4.14 10.99
CA LYS A 119 -13.65 -4.31 11.65
C LYS A 119 -13.14 -5.76 11.65
N MET A 120 -14.05 -6.73 11.64
CA MET A 120 -13.75 -8.17 11.63
C MET A 120 -13.58 -8.76 10.21
N THR A 121 -13.28 -7.93 9.22
CA THR A 121 -13.13 -8.32 7.81
C THR A 121 -11.91 -7.66 7.18
N GLN A 122 -11.56 -8.05 5.95
CA GLN A 122 -10.48 -7.40 5.17
C GLN A 122 -10.71 -5.89 4.93
N LEU A 123 -11.95 -5.41 5.06
CA LEU A 123 -12.34 -4.01 4.86
C LEU A 123 -12.27 -3.17 6.15
N GLY A 124 -11.76 -3.75 7.24
CA GLY A 124 -11.59 -3.09 8.52
C GLY A 124 -10.35 -3.54 9.32
N SER A 125 -9.66 -4.60 8.88
CA SER A 125 -8.46 -5.12 9.53
C SER A 125 -7.53 -5.79 8.52
N SER A 126 -6.22 -5.51 8.66
CA SER A 126 -5.17 -6.15 7.88
C SER A 126 -4.97 -7.63 8.20
N ASN A 127 -5.49 -8.11 9.34
CA ASN A 127 -5.37 -9.52 9.74
C ASN A 127 -6.13 -10.46 8.81
N TYR A 128 -7.03 -9.92 7.98
CA TYR A 128 -7.81 -10.66 6.99
C TYR A 128 -7.41 -10.31 5.55
N MET A 129 -6.28 -9.64 5.34
CA MET A 129 -5.81 -9.27 4.02
C MET A 129 -4.74 -10.24 3.53
N ASP A 130 -5.01 -10.90 2.41
CA ASP A 130 -4.04 -11.77 1.73
C ASP A 130 -3.38 -11.09 0.53
N ALA A 131 -2.35 -11.75 0.00
CA ALA A 131 -1.77 -11.45 -1.30
C ALA A 131 -2.83 -11.48 -2.42
N GLN A 132 -2.58 -10.76 -3.51
CA GLN A 132 -3.58 -10.54 -4.56
C GLN A 132 -2.99 -10.82 -5.94
N PHE A 133 -3.78 -11.44 -6.81
CA PHE A 133 -3.52 -11.40 -8.24
C PHE A 133 -4.03 -10.07 -8.79
N PHE A 134 -3.20 -9.40 -9.58
CA PHE A 134 -3.62 -8.18 -10.27
C PHE A 134 -4.34 -8.52 -11.58
N SER A 135 -5.40 -7.75 -11.87
CA SER A 135 -6.24 -7.90 -13.05
C SER A 135 -6.70 -6.52 -13.56
N GLY A 136 -7.31 -6.47 -14.75
CA GLY A 136 -7.79 -5.23 -15.35
C GLY A 136 -6.68 -4.18 -15.46
N ILE A 137 -6.93 -2.96 -14.97
CA ILE A 137 -5.97 -1.85 -15.01
C ILE A 137 -4.65 -2.13 -14.25
N LEU A 138 -4.64 -3.11 -13.34
CA LEU A 138 -3.43 -3.53 -12.63
C LEU A 138 -2.75 -4.75 -13.28
N SER A 139 -3.38 -5.41 -14.25
CA SER A 139 -2.81 -6.60 -14.91
C SER A 139 -1.50 -6.27 -15.61
N ASP A 140 -0.51 -7.17 -15.55
CA ASP A 140 0.73 -7.12 -16.34
C ASP A 140 0.64 -7.86 -17.67
N ASP A 141 -0.51 -8.48 -17.94
CA ASP A 141 -0.87 -8.99 -19.24
C ASP A 141 -1.27 -7.84 -20.17
N ARG A 142 -0.47 -7.61 -21.21
CA ARG A 142 -0.70 -6.58 -22.22
C ARG A 142 -2.00 -6.76 -22.99
N ALA A 143 -2.50 -7.99 -23.13
CA ALA A 143 -3.77 -8.24 -23.79
C ALA A 143 -4.97 -7.72 -22.96
N GLN A 144 -4.85 -7.74 -21.63
CA GLN A 144 -5.85 -7.20 -20.72
C GLN A 144 -5.64 -5.70 -20.42
N ASN A 145 -4.39 -5.25 -20.40
CA ASN A 145 -4.01 -3.90 -19.99
C ASN A 145 -3.01 -3.27 -20.98
N PRO A 146 -3.45 -2.93 -22.20
CA PRO A 146 -2.54 -2.46 -23.25
C PRO A 146 -1.81 -1.16 -22.88
N ASP A 147 -2.41 -0.32 -22.04
CA ASP A 147 -1.91 1.01 -21.70
C ASP A 147 -0.95 1.02 -20.50
N PHE A 148 -1.21 0.20 -19.47
CA PHE A 148 -0.54 0.27 -18.18
C PHE A 148 0.20 -1.01 -17.76
N PHE A 149 0.24 -2.06 -18.60
CA PHE A 149 0.79 -3.36 -18.22
C PHE A 149 2.23 -3.33 -17.66
N ASN A 150 3.05 -2.37 -18.10
CA ASN A 150 4.44 -2.24 -17.67
C ASN A 150 4.71 -1.10 -16.67
N TRP A 151 3.67 -0.44 -16.17
CA TRP A 151 3.79 0.61 -15.14
C TRP A 151 4.02 0.00 -13.75
N ASN A 152 4.53 0.81 -12.81
CA ASN A 152 4.45 0.47 -11.39
C ASN A 152 2.99 0.45 -10.97
N LYS A 153 2.56 -0.60 -10.29
CA LYS A 153 1.17 -0.83 -9.91
C LYS A 153 1.06 -0.96 -8.42
N VAL A 154 0.21 -0.12 -7.83
CA VAL A 154 -0.09 -0.14 -6.41
C VAL A 154 -1.57 -0.42 -6.24
N LYS A 155 -1.92 -1.42 -5.40
CA LYS A 155 -3.28 -1.58 -4.89
C LYS A 155 -3.30 -1.18 -3.42
N ILE A 156 -3.94 -0.06 -3.12
CA ILE A 156 -4.14 0.42 -1.74
C ILE A 156 -5.31 -0.35 -1.13
N ARG A 157 -5.09 -1.02 0.01
CA ARG A 157 -6.15 -1.77 0.70
C ARG A 157 -6.99 -0.85 1.55
N TYR A 158 -8.30 -0.95 1.39
CA TYR A 158 -9.27 -0.03 1.97
C TYR A 158 -9.83 -0.57 3.29
N CYS A 159 -9.37 -0.02 4.42
CA CYS A 159 -9.69 -0.55 5.75
C CYS A 159 -10.25 0.48 6.77
N ASP A 160 -10.60 1.69 6.33
CA ASP A 160 -11.14 2.74 7.21
C ASP A 160 -12.66 2.87 7.16
N GLY A 161 -13.31 2.38 6.09
CA GLY A 161 -14.77 2.45 5.93
C GLY A 161 -15.31 3.84 5.61
N GLY A 162 -14.44 4.80 5.28
CA GLY A 162 -14.75 6.23 5.08
C GLY A 162 -14.12 6.84 3.84
N SER A 163 -13.85 6.06 2.78
CA SER A 163 -13.11 6.51 1.59
C SER A 163 -11.77 7.21 1.91
N LEU A 164 -11.02 6.70 2.89
CA LEU A 164 -9.76 7.26 3.36
C LEU A 164 -9.87 8.72 3.83
N SER A 165 -11.00 9.12 4.42
CA SER A 165 -11.25 10.54 4.76
C SER A 165 -11.64 10.80 6.22
N GLY A 166 -11.85 9.76 7.04
CA GLY A 166 -12.19 9.91 8.45
C GLY A 166 -11.02 10.40 9.33
N ASN A 167 -11.35 10.98 10.49
CA ASN A 167 -10.39 11.33 11.56
C ASN A 167 -10.95 11.14 13.00
N ALA A 168 -12.11 10.49 13.15
CA ALA A 168 -12.68 10.22 14.47
C ALA A 168 -12.04 9.00 15.15
N GLU A 169 -12.20 8.92 16.46
CA GLU A 169 -12.00 7.71 17.25
C GLU A 169 -13.15 7.62 18.23
N ILE A 170 -13.76 6.45 18.32
CA ILE A 170 -14.90 6.22 19.18
C ILE A 170 -14.60 5.02 20.06
N ASN A 171 -14.87 5.18 21.35
CA ASN A 171 -14.87 4.11 22.33
C ASN A 171 -16.28 4.02 22.92
N GLN A 172 -17.02 2.97 22.56
CA GLN A 172 -18.37 2.74 23.04
C GLN A 172 -18.56 1.27 23.41
N ASN A 173 -19.08 1.01 24.62
CA ASN A 173 -19.37 -0.33 25.12
C ASN A 173 -18.18 -1.31 25.01
N GLY A 174 -16.96 -0.82 25.28
CA GLY A 174 -15.72 -1.61 25.19
C GLY A 174 -15.23 -1.86 23.75
N THR A 175 -15.96 -1.39 22.74
CA THR A 175 -15.54 -1.45 21.34
C THR A 175 -14.87 -0.14 20.94
N ILE A 176 -13.60 -0.23 20.54
CA ILE A 176 -12.83 0.89 20.00
C ILE A 176 -12.81 0.80 18.48
N LEU A 177 -13.22 1.89 17.82
CA LEU A 177 -13.19 2.07 16.37
C LEU A 177 -12.30 3.26 16.01
N PHE A 178 -11.37 3.02 15.09
CA PHE A 178 -10.43 4.03 14.59
C PHE A 178 -10.81 4.44 13.17
N PHE A 179 -11.46 5.60 13.02
CA PHE A 179 -11.77 6.18 11.71
C PHE A 179 -10.60 7.05 11.27
N ARG A 180 -9.48 6.43 10.87
CA ARG A 180 -8.21 7.13 10.61
C ARG A 180 -7.89 7.26 9.12
N GLY A 181 -8.91 7.24 8.27
CA GLY A 181 -8.78 7.29 6.81
C GLY A 181 -7.81 8.36 6.31
N LYS A 182 -7.91 9.60 6.80
CA LYS A 182 -7.02 10.69 6.36
C LYS A 182 -5.55 10.42 6.68
N TYR A 183 -5.25 9.91 7.88
CA TYR A 183 -3.87 9.55 8.25
C TYR A 183 -3.36 8.34 7.48
N ILE A 184 -4.23 7.35 7.18
CA ILE A 184 -3.87 6.22 6.32
C ILE A 184 -3.46 6.72 4.94
N TRP A 185 -4.26 7.61 4.33
CA TRP A 185 -3.94 8.22 3.04
C TRP A 185 -2.57 8.90 3.06
N GLU A 186 -2.35 9.84 3.99
CA GLU A 186 -1.10 10.59 4.11
C GLU A 186 0.10 9.65 4.31
N ALA A 187 -0.03 8.67 5.19
CA ALA A 187 1.07 7.77 5.50
C ALA A 187 1.42 6.80 4.36
N LEU A 188 0.41 6.34 3.61
CA LEU A 188 0.64 5.54 2.41
C LEU A 188 1.24 6.37 1.28
N MET A 189 0.83 7.62 1.10
CA MET A 189 1.43 8.48 0.07
C MET A 189 2.92 8.72 0.36
N ASP A 190 3.29 9.03 1.59
CA ASP A 190 4.70 9.21 1.99
C ASP A 190 5.54 7.95 1.76
N GLU A 191 5.00 6.78 2.09
CA GLU A 191 5.64 5.49 1.84
C GLU A 191 5.88 5.28 0.34
N LEU A 192 4.88 5.55 -0.50
CA LEU A 192 4.96 5.38 -1.94
C LEU A 192 5.89 6.41 -2.60
N LEU A 193 5.90 7.65 -2.13
CA LEU A 193 6.88 8.67 -2.53
C LEU A 193 8.30 8.17 -2.26
N SER A 194 8.55 7.63 -1.07
CA SER A 194 9.84 7.04 -0.68
C SER A 194 10.18 5.80 -1.49
N ALA A 195 9.19 5.03 -1.91
CA ALA A 195 9.35 3.87 -2.79
C ALA A 195 9.66 4.23 -4.26
N GLY A 196 9.65 5.51 -4.62
CA GLY A 196 10.06 6.02 -5.93
C GLY A 196 8.98 6.75 -6.72
N LEU A 197 7.76 6.88 -6.20
CA LEU A 197 6.69 7.66 -6.84
C LEU A 197 7.10 9.13 -7.06
N VAL A 198 7.96 9.68 -6.20
CA VAL A 198 8.51 11.04 -6.34
C VAL A 198 9.28 11.25 -7.65
N HIS A 199 9.79 10.18 -8.28
CA HIS A 199 10.52 10.21 -9.54
C HIS A 199 9.65 9.85 -10.76
N ALA A 200 8.33 9.76 -10.58
CA ALA A 200 7.41 9.44 -11.67
C ALA A 200 7.45 10.52 -12.77
N LYS A 201 7.30 10.11 -14.04
CA LYS A 201 6.97 11.01 -15.15
C LYS A 201 5.46 11.14 -15.34
N GLN A 202 4.74 10.05 -15.09
CA GLN A 202 3.29 9.95 -15.19
C GLN A 202 2.75 9.19 -13.99
N ALA A 203 1.68 9.69 -13.39
CA ALA A 203 1.05 9.04 -12.26
C ALA A 203 -0.48 9.11 -12.41
N LEU A 204 -1.15 7.98 -12.22
CA LEU A 204 -2.60 7.86 -12.27
C LEU A 204 -3.10 7.40 -10.91
N LEU A 205 -3.91 8.23 -10.26
CA LEU A 205 -4.71 7.79 -9.12
C LEU A 205 -6.02 7.21 -9.66
N SER A 206 -6.38 6.01 -9.21
CA SER A 206 -7.59 5.32 -9.63
C SER A 206 -8.26 4.69 -8.42
N GLY A 207 -9.54 4.35 -8.54
CA GLY A 207 -10.21 3.51 -7.58
C GLY A 207 -11.60 3.12 -8.04
N CYS A 208 -12.13 2.05 -7.43
CA CYS A 208 -13.44 1.51 -7.77
C CYS A 208 -14.44 1.69 -6.62
N SER A 209 -15.70 2.04 -6.91
CA SER A 209 -16.77 2.17 -5.92
C SER A 209 -16.40 3.17 -4.81
N ALA A 210 -16.32 2.74 -3.54
CA ALA A 210 -15.85 3.58 -2.44
C ALA A 210 -14.41 4.11 -2.63
N GLY A 211 -13.55 3.35 -3.30
CA GLY A 211 -12.21 3.79 -3.71
C GLY A 211 -12.25 4.78 -4.89
N GLY A 212 -13.30 4.73 -5.71
CA GLY A 212 -13.57 5.74 -6.74
C GLY A 212 -13.94 7.08 -6.11
N LEU A 213 -14.81 7.07 -5.09
CA LEU A 213 -15.08 8.29 -4.31
C LEU A 213 -13.82 8.78 -3.58
N ALA A 214 -13.02 7.88 -3.00
CA ALA A 214 -11.74 8.25 -2.39
C ALA A 214 -10.81 8.93 -3.41
N THR A 215 -10.77 8.43 -4.65
CA THR A 215 -10.02 9.06 -5.75
C THR A 215 -10.48 10.50 -6.00
N LEU A 216 -11.78 10.81 -5.96
CA LEU A 216 -12.27 12.19 -6.07
C LEU A 216 -11.83 13.05 -4.89
N ILE A 217 -11.99 12.54 -3.66
CA ILE A 217 -11.67 13.27 -2.42
C ILE A 217 -10.18 13.66 -2.39
N HIS A 218 -9.30 12.75 -2.80
CA HIS A 218 -7.85 12.93 -2.68
C HIS A 218 -7.14 13.31 -3.98
N CYS A 219 -7.88 13.61 -5.06
CA CYS A 219 -7.28 13.82 -6.39
C CYS A 219 -6.29 15.01 -6.41
N ASP A 220 -6.70 16.14 -5.85
CA ASP A 220 -5.86 17.35 -5.82
C ASP A 220 -4.69 17.17 -4.83
N ASP A 221 -4.94 16.62 -3.63
CA ASP A 221 -3.88 16.26 -2.67
C ASP A 221 -2.81 15.36 -3.33
N PHE A 222 -3.22 14.34 -4.09
CA PHE A 222 -2.31 13.47 -4.83
C PHE A 222 -1.48 14.25 -5.87
N ARG A 223 -2.10 15.16 -6.61
CA ARG A 223 -1.39 16.01 -7.58
C ARG A 223 -0.39 16.92 -6.90
N GLU A 224 -0.73 17.50 -5.75
CA GLU A 224 0.11 18.43 -5.00
C GLU A 224 1.36 17.77 -4.40
N LEU A 225 1.26 16.49 -4.02
CA LEU A 225 2.38 15.70 -3.51
C LEU A 225 3.47 15.41 -4.58
N LEU A 226 3.11 15.50 -5.86
CA LEU A 226 4.01 15.18 -6.97
C LEU A 226 4.73 16.42 -7.52
N PRO A 227 5.99 16.31 -7.95
CA PRO A 227 6.71 17.42 -8.58
C PRO A 227 5.93 18.05 -9.74
N LYS A 228 6.12 19.35 -9.98
CA LYS A 228 5.36 20.09 -11.01
C LYS A 228 5.46 19.50 -12.41
N GLY A 229 6.59 18.88 -12.76
CA GLY A 229 6.81 18.24 -14.07
C GLY A 229 6.14 16.87 -14.25
N VAL A 230 5.55 16.29 -13.22
CA VAL A 230 4.84 15.00 -13.31
C VAL A 230 3.45 15.23 -13.91
N VAL A 231 3.09 14.43 -14.91
CA VAL A 231 1.71 14.38 -15.42
C VAL A 231 0.88 13.49 -14.50
N ALA A 232 0.11 14.11 -13.60
CA ALA A 232 -0.80 13.40 -12.72
C ALA A 232 -2.26 13.57 -13.15
N LYS A 233 -3.03 12.47 -13.11
CA LYS A 233 -4.47 12.43 -13.44
C LYS A 233 -5.20 11.50 -12.47
N CYS A 234 -6.52 11.59 -12.44
CA CYS A 234 -7.38 10.73 -11.65
C CYS A 234 -8.40 9.97 -12.51
N LEU A 235 -8.67 8.71 -12.18
CA LEU A 235 -9.64 7.83 -12.84
C LEU A 235 -10.61 7.24 -11.82
N VAL A 236 -11.86 7.67 -11.89
CA VAL A 236 -12.92 7.29 -10.95
C VAL A 236 -13.79 6.23 -11.59
N ASP A 237 -13.65 4.99 -11.15
CA ASP A 237 -14.48 3.87 -11.61
C ASP A 237 -15.60 3.57 -10.60
N ALA A 238 -16.84 3.47 -11.08
CA ALA A 238 -18.02 3.15 -10.27
C ALA A 238 -18.22 4.01 -9.00
N GLY A 239 -17.57 5.18 -8.92
CA GLY A 239 -17.53 6.04 -7.73
C GLY A 239 -18.48 7.23 -7.73
N PHE A 240 -19.34 7.37 -8.76
CA PHE A 240 -20.22 8.52 -8.96
C PHE A 240 -21.67 8.23 -8.47
N PHE A 241 -21.88 8.27 -7.15
CA PHE A 241 -23.20 8.10 -6.54
C PHE A 241 -24.02 9.40 -6.63
N LEU A 242 -25.31 9.27 -6.93
CA LEU A 242 -26.23 10.41 -7.11
C LEU A 242 -26.96 10.75 -5.80
N ASP A 243 -27.10 12.05 -5.54
CA ASP A 243 -27.96 12.58 -4.48
C ASP A 243 -29.39 12.76 -5.02
N ILE A 244 -30.12 11.65 -5.09
CA ILE A 244 -31.51 11.61 -5.55
C ILE A 244 -32.37 10.76 -4.61
N LYS A 245 -33.69 10.96 -4.69
CA LYS A 245 -34.66 10.11 -3.98
C LYS A 245 -34.69 8.71 -4.60
N ASP A 246 -34.83 7.71 -3.76
CA ASP A 246 -35.06 6.33 -4.18
C ASP A 246 -36.50 6.13 -4.72
N ILE A 247 -36.81 4.91 -5.16
CA ILE A 247 -38.14 4.56 -5.71
C ILE A 247 -39.29 4.71 -4.71
N SER A 248 -38.98 4.82 -3.41
CA SER A 248 -39.95 5.07 -2.34
C SER A 248 -40.06 6.56 -2.01
N GLY A 249 -39.36 7.43 -2.74
CA GLY A 249 -39.33 8.88 -2.53
C GLY A 249 -38.43 9.33 -1.38
N LYS A 250 -37.57 8.46 -0.84
CA LYS A 250 -36.71 8.77 0.31
C LYS A 250 -35.28 9.10 -0.12
N SER A 251 -34.64 10.04 0.57
CA SER A 251 -33.23 10.40 0.34
C SER A 251 -32.26 9.43 1.02
N THR A 252 -32.37 8.13 0.73
CA THR A 252 -31.68 7.06 1.46
C THR A 252 -30.15 7.18 1.42
N ILE A 253 -29.56 7.48 0.24
CA ILE A 253 -28.10 7.68 0.14
C ILE A 253 -27.66 8.97 0.84
N GLN A 254 -28.49 10.02 0.81
CA GLN A 254 -28.20 11.27 1.51
C GLN A 254 -28.10 11.06 3.02
N SER A 255 -29.08 10.38 3.62
CA SER A 255 -29.04 10.00 5.03
C SER A 255 -27.82 9.15 5.33
N PHE A 256 -27.55 8.12 4.52
CA PHE A 256 -26.41 7.23 4.71
C PHE A 256 -25.06 7.99 4.66
N TYR A 257 -24.85 8.88 3.69
CA TYR A 257 -23.63 9.70 3.61
C TYR A 257 -23.52 10.70 4.74
N SER A 258 -24.63 11.31 5.18
CA SER A 258 -24.65 12.15 6.38
C SER A 258 -24.16 11.38 7.61
N ASP A 259 -24.67 10.16 7.81
CA ASP A 259 -24.25 9.30 8.93
C ASP A 259 -22.76 8.93 8.85
N VAL A 260 -22.26 8.56 7.67
CA VAL A 260 -20.82 8.27 7.45
C VAL A 260 -19.97 9.50 7.78
N VAL A 261 -20.35 10.67 7.26
CA VAL A 261 -19.57 11.90 7.44
C VAL A 261 -19.52 12.34 8.90
N ASN A 262 -20.66 12.25 9.60
CA ASN A 262 -20.78 12.63 10.99
C ASN A 262 -20.08 11.64 11.93
N LEU A 263 -20.33 10.34 11.78
CA LEU A 263 -19.76 9.29 12.63
C LEU A 263 -18.23 9.29 12.56
N GLN A 264 -17.68 9.42 11.34
CA GLN A 264 -16.25 9.24 11.09
C GLN A 264 -15.46 10.55 11.14
N GLY A 265 -16.13 11.69 11.35
CA GLY A 265 -15.49 13.01 11.42
C GLY A 265 -14.85 13.45 10.09
N ILE A 266 -15.50 13.15 8.97
CA ILE A 266 -14.94 13.36 7.62
C ILE A 266 -14.94 14.83 7.18
N ALA A 267 -15.91 15.62 7.65
CA ALA A 267 -16.17 16.98 7.16
C ALA A 267 -14.92 17.87 7.04
N LYS A 268 -13.99 17.78 8.00
CA LYS A 268 -12.77 18.61 8.05
C LYS A 268 -11.72 18.23 6.99
N ASN A 269 -11.85 17.05 6.39
CA ASN A 269 -10.91 16.49 5.41
C ASN A 269 -11.46 16.54 3.98
N LEU A 270 -12.64 17.12 3.78
CA LEU A 270 -13.20 17.36 2.44
C LEU A 270 -12.68 18.68 1.87
N ASN A 271 -12.89 18.87 0.57
CA ASN A 271 -12.50 20.09 -0.13
C ASN A 271 -13.11 21.33 0.56
N LYS A 272 -12.22 22.26 0.95
CA LYS A 272 -12.57 23.46 1.73
C LYS A 272 -13.55 24.38 0.99
N ASP A 273 -13.37 24.53 -0.32
CA ASP A 273 -14.25 25.37 -1.14
C ASP A 273 -15.65 24.77 -1.23
N CYS A 274 -15.75 23.43 -1.29
CA CYS A 274 -17.04 22.75 -1.27
C CYS A 274 -17.77 22.97 0.06
N ILE A 275 -17.13 22.65 1.19
CA ILE A 275 -17.78 22.72 2.52
C ILE A 275 -18.07 24.17 2.95
N SER A 276 -17.43 25.16 2.33
CA SER A 276 -17.76 26.58 2.54
C SER A 276 -19.08 27.02 1.89
N LYS A 277 -19.58 26.26 0.90
CA LYS A 277 -20.74 26.63 0.07
C LYS A 277 -21.98 25.77 0.32
N VAL A 278 -21.81 24.53 0.80
CA VAL A 278 -22.89 23.59 1.06
C VAL A 278 -22.63 22.82 2.36
N ASP A 279 -23.65 22.13 2.87
CA ASP A 279 -23.50 21.24 4.03
C ASP A 279 -22.34 20.23 3.81
N PRO A 280 -21.48 19.96 4.82
CA PRO A 280 -20.33 19.09 4.63
C PRO A 280 -20.67 17.69 4.13
N SER A 281 -21.81 17.11 4.52
CA SER A 281 -22.22 15.79 4.03
C SER A 281 -22.50 15.78 2.53
N GLN A 282 -22.95 16.92 1.98
CA GLN A 282 -23.17 17.08 0.55
C GLN A 282 -21.86 17.05 -0.24
N CYS A 283 -20.75 17.48 0.35
CA CYS A 283 -19.43 17.42 -0.27
C CYS A 283 -18.86 15.99 -0.34
N PHE A 284 -19.50 15.02 0.31
CA PHE A 284 -19.19 13.60 0.11
C PHE A 284 -19.82 13.05 -1.18
N PHE A 285 -20.78 13.76 -1.79
CA PHE A 285 -21.35 13.38 -3.07
C PHE A 285 -20.47 13.81 -4.25
N PRO A 286 -20.17 12.90 -5.18
CA PRO A 286 -19.46 13.17 -6.44
C PRO A 286 -20.00 14.36 -7.23
N GLN A 287 -21.33 14.50 -7.31
CA GLN A 287 -22.01 15.62 -8.00
C GLN A 287 -21.65 17.01 -7.45
N LYS A 288 -21.23 17.08 -6.18
CA LYS A 288 -20.83 18.33 -5.53
C LYS A 288 -19.32 18.51 -5.61
N ILE A 289 -18.54 17.53 -5.15
CA ILE A 289 -17.08 17.67 -5.02
C ILE A 289 -16.36 17.83 -6.36
N VAL A 290 -16.85 17.20 -7.44
CA VAL A 290 -16.18 17.26 -8.76
C VAL A 290 -16.01 18.68 -9.29
N LYS A 291 -16.89 19.62 -8.87
CA LYS A 291 -16.84 21.02 -9.26
C LYS A 291 -15.66 21.79 -8.65
N TYR A 292 -15.00 21.21 -7.66
CA TYR A 292 -13.93 21.82 -6.88
C TYR A 292 -12.58 21.11 -7.05
N ILE A 293 -12.51 20.14 -7.98
CA ILE A 293 -11.27 19.42 -8.31
C ILE A 293 -10.61 20.11 -9.50
N ASN A 294 -9.35 20.47 -9.35
CA ASN A 294 -8.56 21.14 -10.38
C ASN A 294 -7.81 20.15 -11.27
N THR A 295 -7.43 19.01 -10.71
CA THR A 295 -6.70 17.96 -11.41
C THR A 295 -7.61 17.25 -12.42
N PRO A 296 -7.14 16.92 -13.63
CA PRO A 296 -7.96 16.23 -14.62
C PRO A 296 -8.48 14.88 -14.11
N VAL A 297 -9.81 14.73 -14.10
CA VAL A 297 -10.52 13.52 -13.70
C VAL A 297 -11.21 12.89 -14.90
N PHE A 298 -11.03 11.58 -15.07
CA PHE A 298 -11.84 10.75 -15.95
C PHE A 298 -12.81 9.91 -15.12
N ILE A 299 -14.10 9.92 -15.45
CA ILE A 299 -15.13 9.20 -14.70
C ILE A 299 -15.67 8.07 -15.57
N VAL A 300 -15.48 6.82 -15.11
CA VAL A 300 -16.13 5.63 -15.64
C VAL A 300 -17.29 5.28 -14.72
N HIS A 301 -18.50 5.32 -15.25
CA HIS A 301 -19.67 4.94 -14.49
C HIS A 301 -20.68 4.28 -15.43
N THR A 302 -21.34 3.22 -14.96
CA THR A 302 -22.43 2.63 -15.73
C THR A 302 -23.67 3.50 -15.59
N ALA A 303 -24.51 3.55 -16.62
CA ALA A 303 -25.78 4.28 -16.54
C ALA A 303 -26.78 3.65 -15.54
N THR A 304 -26.55 2.39 -15.13
CA THR A 304 -27.50 1.57 -14.35
C THR A 304 -26.90 0.98 -13.06
N THR A 305 -25.85 1.58 -12.49
CA THR A 305 -25.11 1.06 -11.32
C THR A 305 -26.04 0.67 -10.16
N PHE A 306 -25.70 -0.39 -9.42
CA PHE A 306 -26.50 -1.02 -8.37
C PHE A 306 -27.03 0.01 -7.35
N GLY A 307 -28.32 0.28 -7.50
CA GLY A 307 -29.05 1.47 -7.07
C GLY A 307 -30.19 1.64 -8.08
N ARG A 308 -31.00 0.59 -8.23
CA ARG A 308 -31.94 0.32 -9.34
C ARG A 308 -32.46 1.57 -10.06
N TYR A 309 -31.94 1.82 -11.26
CA TYR A 309 -32.55 2.71 -12.23
C TYR A 309 -33.56 1.91 -13.06
N LYS A 310 -34.85 2.16 -12.86
CA LYS A 310 -35.85 1.85 -13.90
C LYS A 310 -35.78 2.99 -14.90
N THR A 311 -35.11 2.75 -16.04
CA THR A 311 -35.30 3.55 -17.25
C THR A 311 -36.73 3.35 -17.74
N PHE A 312 -37.46 4.45 -17.96
CA PHE A 312 -38.57 4.49 -18.91
C PHE A 312 -37.98 4.65 -20.31
#